data_AF-A0A4Q4W9A5-F1
#
_entry.id   AF-A0A4Q4W9A5-F1
#
_cell.length_a   1.000
_cell.length_b   1.000
_cell.length_c   1.000
_cell.angle_alpha   90.00
_cell.angle_beta   90.00
_cell.angle_gamma   90.00
#
_symmetry.space_group_name_H-M   'P 1'
#
loop_
_entity.id
_entity.type
_entity.pdbx_description
1 polymer ?
#
loop_
_entity_poly.entity_id
_entity_poly.type
_entity_poly.pdbx_seq_one_letter_code
_entity_poly.pdbx_strand_id
1 'polypeptide(L)'
;MRYQWYKMNIFIRWLAPTRQTIILAFDTRSPIAERIQGSLQNPDSNCLGDPFWVYARLAADLVDLQDSAVWAIRNQVRAIETERKPIGKPQPDYRHLHDVARHAIHVSESLDVATETMEGILVQHDNFLSQNFPFQATNTDASESIHRQLLFCKAMISNLRHRSVANRERLQNEIQLAFNSVAQYDAGISVQIGRAAQLDGAAMKTVAFLTITFLPATFLSAVFSMSFFDFEADSDSWSVSSKLWIYWAFAIPTTLATFGLWHFWHKIFPPTYVG
;
A
#
# COMPACT_ATOMS: atom_id res chain seq x y z
N MET A 1 8.81 -1.31 14.45
CA MET A 1 8.55 -2.60 15.15
C MET A 1 9.88 -3.16 15.62
N ARG A 2 10.03 -3.60 16.88
CA ARG A 2 11.23 -4.33 17.30
C ARG A 2 11.06 -5.78 16.86
N TYR A 3 11.98 -6.28 16.04
CA TYR A 3 11.98 -7.67 15.58
C TYR A 3 13.37 -8.26 15.81
N GLN A 4 13.42 -9.58 15.96
CA GLN A 4 14.66 -10.33 16.04
C GLN A 4 14.51 -11.56 15.16
N TRP A 5 15.41 -11.70 14.19
CA TRP A 5 15.46 -12.90 13.37
C TRP A 5 16.37 -13.92 14.02
N TYR A 6 15.86 -15.13 14.05
CA TYR A 6 16.53 -16.26 14.61
C TYR A 6 16.99 -17.20 13.51
N LYS A 7 18.16 -17.81 13.70
CA LYS A 7 18.75 -18.75 12.75
C LYS A 7 19.05 -20.05 13.48
N MET A 8 18.75 -21.16 12.81
CA MET A 8 19.05 -22.52 13.28
C MET A 8 20.02 -23.15 12.28
N ASN A 9 21.30 -22.88 12.47
CA ASN A 9 22.36 -23.46 11.65
C ASN A 9 22.90 -24.69 12.38
N ILE A 10 22.33 -25.86 12.10
CA ILE A 10 22.63 -27.10 12.82
C ILE A 10 23.23 -28.12 11.87
N PHE A 11 24.39 -28.65 12.24
CA PHE A 11 25.00 -29.82 11.61
C PHE A 11 24.85 -31.03 12.53
N ILE A 12 24.38 -32.13 11.97
CA ILE A 12 24.11 -33.37 12.71
C ILE A 12 24.94 -34.49 12.10
N ARG A 13 25.63 -35.25 12.94
CA ARG A 13 26.35 -36.47 12.56
C ARG A 13 26.00 -37.59 13.52
N TRP A 14 25.46 -38.67 12.98
CA TRP A 14 25.20 -39.89 13.74
C TRP A 14 26.32 -40.92 13.51
N LEU A 15 26.74 -41.56 14.60
CA LEU A 15 27.76 -42.61 14.59
C LEU A 15 27.09 -43.96 14.83
N ALA A 16 26.86 -44.71 13.75
CA ALA A 16 26.17 -46.01 13.80
C ALA A 16 26.74 -47.02 14.82
N PRO A 17 28.08 -47.18 14.95
CA PRO A 17 28.64 -48.18 15.86
C PRO A 17 28.36 -47.88 17.35
N THR A 18 28.28 -46.60 17.72
CA THR A 18 28.12 -46.15 19.12
C THR A 18 26.72 -45.62 19.43
N ARG A 19 25.86 -45.47 18.41
CA ARG A 19 24.54 -44.83 18.49
C ARG A 19 24.59 -43.42 19.08
N GLN A 20 25.71 -42.74 18.89
CA GLN A 20 25.91 -41.37 19.38
C GLN A 20 25.57 -40.38 18.28
N THR A 21 24.83 -39.33 18.63
CA THR A 21 24.58 -38.19 17.74
C THR A 21 25.40 -36.99 18.20
N ILE A 22 26.21 -36.45 17.29
CA ILE A 22 26.96 -35.21 17.48
C ILE A 22 26.18 -34.10 16.80
N ILE A 23 25.92 -33.02 17.54
CA ILE A 23 25.15 -31.87 17.07
C ILE A 23 26.03 -30.63 17.22
N LEU A 24 26.24 -29.90 16.13
CA LEU A 24 26.96 -28.63 16.12
C LEU A 24 25.99 -27.53 15.71
N ALA A 25 25.74 -26.59 16.63
CA ALA A 25 24.88 -25.44 16.39
C ALA A 25 25.72 -24.18 16.25
N PHE A 26 25.57 -23.47 15.13
CA PHE A 26 26.30 -22.23 14.83
C PHE A 26 25.39 -21.01 15.01
N ASP A 27 25.96 -19.90 15.45
CA ASP A 27 25.29 -18.58 15.58
C ASP A 27 23.95 -18.59 16.35
N THR A 28 23.74 -19.60 17.18
CA THR A 28 22.49 -19.79 17.92
C THR A 28 22.53 -18.90 19.17
N ARG A 29 21.66 -17.90 19.23
CA ARG A 29 21.57 -16.95 20.36
C ARG A 29 20.43 -17.32 21.31
N SER A 30 20.53 -16.89 22.57
CA SER A 30 19.39 -16.95 23.51
C SER A 30 18.18 -16.17 22.96
N PRO A 31 16.94 -16.66 23.11
CA PRO A 31 16.52 -17.83 23.90
C PRO A 31 16.59 -19.18 23.17
N ILE A 32 16.95 -19.22 21.90
CA ILE A 32 16.88 -20.46 21.09
C ILE A 32 17.94 -21.47 21.47
N ALA A 33 19.14 -21.00 21.84
CA ALA A 33 20.19 -21.89 22.32
C ALA A 33 19.73 -22.72 23.53
N GLU A 34 19.08 -22.08 24.49
CA GLU A 34 18.51 -22.72 25.69
C GLU A 34 17.37 -23.67 25.33
N ARG A 35 16.51 -23.26 24.39
CA ARG A 35 15.40 -24.08 23.91
C ARG A 35 15.87 -25.37 23.24
N ILE A 36 16.84 -25.28 22.31
CA ILE A 36 17.44 -26.44 21.64
C ILE A 36 18.09 -27.37 22.65
N GLN A 37 18.84 -26.81 23.61
CA GLN A 37 19.46 -27.60 24.65
C GLN A 37 18.42 -28.36 25.47
N GLY A 38 17.32 -27.70 25.88
CA GLY A 38 16.24 -28.33 26.63
C GLY A 38 15.53 -29.44 25.84
N SER A 39 15.23 -29.22 24.57
CA SER A 39 14.53 -30.19 23.71
C SER A 39 15.34 -31.45 23.39
N LEU A 40 16.68 -31.37 23.48
CA LEU A 40 17.59 -32.47 23.18
C LEU A 40 18.12 -33.20 24.43
N GLN A 41 17.85 -32.68 25.63
CA GLN A 41 18.23 -33.34 26.88
C GLN A 41 17.37 -34.58 27.15
N ASN A 42 18.00 -35.60 27.76
CA ASN A 42 17.35 -36.84 28.19
C ASN A 42 16.51 -37.54 27.10
N PRO A 43 17.10 -37.88 25.93
CA PRO A 43 16.39 -38.61 24.90
C PRO A 43 16.00 -40.01 25.39
N ASP A 44 14.87 -40.53 24.92
CA ASP A 44 14.52 -41.93 25.13
C ASP A 44 15.63 -42.80 24.51
N SER A 45 16.16 -43.73 25.31
CA SER A 45 17.23 -44.63 24.89
C SER A 45 16.83 -45.49 23.70
N ASN A 46 15.53 -45.76 23.54
CA ASN A 46 14.98 -46.50 22.41
C ASN A 46 15.11 -45.74 21.08
N CYS A 47 15.09 -44.40 21.11
CA CYS A 47 15.18 -43.55 19.93
C CYS A 47 16.61 -43.36 19.41
N LEU A 48 17.63 -43.62 20.24
CA LEU A 48 19.05 -43.36 19.88
C LEU A 48 19.56 -44.23 18.73
N GLY A 49 18.89 -45.35 18.45
CA GLY A 49 19.18 -46.19 17.30
C GLY A 49 18.83 -45.54 15.96
N ASP A 50 17.96 -44.54 15.96
CA ASP A 50 17.45 -43.89 14.75
C ASP A 50 18.07 -42.49 14.59
N PRO A 51 18.89 -42.23 13.55
CA PRO A 51 19.54 -40.93 13.39
C PRO A 51 18.57 -39.74 13.27
N PHE A 52 17.29 -39.99 12.97
CA PHE A 52 16.29 -38.95 12.74
C PHE A 52 15.63 -38.42 14.03
N TRP A 53 15.88 -39.02 15.20
CA TRP A 53 15.27 -38.59 16.46
C TRP A 53 15.51 -37.11 16.78
N VAL A 54 16.70 -36.60 16.43
CA VAL A 54 17.10 -35.20 16.64
C VAL A 54 16.27 -34.26 15.77
N TYR A 55 16.07 -34.63 14.50
CA TYR A 55 15.29 -33.82 13.56
C TYR A 55 13.84 -33.70 14.01
N ALA A 56 13.25 -34.76 14.57
CA ALA A 56 11.88 -34.71 15.10
C ALA A 56 11.74 -33.71 16.25
N ARG A 57 12.73 -33.66 17.16
CA ARG A 57 12.76 -32.71 18.28
C ARG A 57 12.95 -31.27 17.80
N LEU A 58 13.93 -31.04 16.93
CA LEU A 58 14.22 -29.72 16.37
C LEU A 58 13.08 -29.19 15.48
N ALA A 59 12.42 -30.08 14.73
CA ALA A 59 11.27 -29.70 13.91
C ALA A 59 10.10 -29.23 14.77
N ALA A 60 9.86 -29.84 15.94
CA ALA A 60 8.84 -29.37 16.87
C ALA A 60 9.14 -27.96 17.38
N ASP A 61 10.39 -27.67 17.75
CA ASP A 61 10.80 -26.32 18.14
C ASP A 61 10.66 -25.30 16.99
N LEU A 62 10.98 -25.73 15.77
CA LEU A 62 10.81 -24.91 14.58
C LEU A 62 9.33 -24.57 14.34
N VAL A 63 8.41 -25.54 14.52
CA VAL A 63 6.96 -25.30 14.38
C VAL A 63 6.51 -24.18 15.31
N ASP A 64 6.89 -24.21 16.58
CA ASP A 64 6.46 -23.21 17.56
C ASP A 64 7.03 -21.80 17.27
N LEU A 65 8.28 -21.74 16.80
CA LEU A 65 8.90 -20.47 16.40
C LEU A 65 8.20 -19.90 15.16
N GLN A 66 7.88 -20.74 14.18
CA GLN A 66 7.18 -20.33 12.97
C GLN A 66 5.73 -19.93 13.25
N ASP A 67 5.01 -20.66 14.12
CA ASP A 67 3.66 -20.31 14.55
C ASP A 67 3.65 -18.90 15.16
N SER A 68 4.57 -18.64 16.10
CA SER A 68 4.75 -17.32 16.71
C SER A 68 4.99 -16.21 15.67
N ALA A 69 5.83 -16.48 14.66
CA ALA A 69 6.12 -15.51 13.59
C ALA A 69 4.88 -15.23 12.71
N VAL A 70 4.13 -16.27 12.32
CA VAL A 70 2.90 -16.15 11.54
C VAL A 70 1.84 -15.37 12.30
N TRP A 71 1.66 -15.64 13.59
CA TRP A 71 0.71 -14.91 14.43
C TRP A 71 1.11 -13.46 14.63
N ALA A 72 2.41 -13.17 14.78
CA ALA A 72 2.90 -11.80 14.89
C ALA A 72 2.53 -10.98 13.63
N ILE A 73 2.75 -11.53 12.43
CA ILE A 73 2.33 -10.88 11.17
C ILE A 73 0.81 -10.73 11.10
N ARG A 74 0.06 -11.81 11.37
CA ARG A 74 -1.40 -11.77 11.36
C ARG A 74 -1.95 -10.67 12.25
N ASN A 75 -1.37 -10.48 13.43
CA ASN A 75 -1.82 -9.47 14.38
C ASN A 75 -1.54 -8.05 13.88
N GLN A 76 -0.42 -7.81 13.18
CA GLN A 76 -0.17 -6.54 12.49
C GLN A 76 -1.17 -6.30 11.36
N VAL A 77 -1.41 -7.31 10.51
CA VAL A 77 -2.40 -7.21 9.42
C VAL A 77 -3.78 -6.89 9.98
N ARG A 78 -4.20 -7.57 11.05
CA ARG A 78 -5.48 -7.26 11.70
C ARG A 78 -5.53 -5.85 12.28
N ALA A 79 -4.43 -5.36 12.87
CA ALA A 79 -4.37 -4.00 13.38
C ALA A 79 -4.58 -2.97 12.25
N ILE A 80 -3.96 -3.20 11.08
CA ILE A 80 -4.15 -2.39 9.88
C ILE A 80 -5.60 -2.43 9.39
N GLU A 81 -6.18 -3.63 9.23
CA GLU A 81 -7.58 -3.79 8.76
C GLU A 81 -8.61 -3.14 9.68
N THR A 82 -8.33 -3.10 10.99
CA THR A 82 -9.24 -2.55 12.00
C THR A 82 -8.95 -1.08 12.33
N GLU A 83 -7.94 -0.48 11.71
CA GLU A 83 -7.60 0.92 11.90
C GLU A 83 -8.77 1.81 11.45
N ARG A 84 -9.17 2.75 12.31
CA ARG A 84 -10.31 3.62 12.03
C ARG A 84 -9.93 4.61 10.93
N LYS A 85 -10.67 4.56 9.82
CA LYS A 85 -10.45 5.49 8.70
C LYS A 85 -10.72 6.94 9.15
N PRO A 86 -9.80 7.89 8.86
CA PRO A 86 -9.98 9.28 9.23
C PRO A 86 -11.15 9.91 8.46
N ILE A 87 -11.82 10.88 9.08
CA ILE A 87 -12.83 11.70 8.41
C ILE A 87 -12.08 12.74 7.56
N GLY A 88 -12.24 12.70 6.25
CA GLY A 88 -11.58 13.63 5.32
C GLY A 88 -10.52 12.95 4.45
N LYS A 89 -9.36 13.60 4.27
CA LYS A 89 -8.29 13.08 3.40
C LYS A 89 -7.67 11.81 4.01
N PRO A 90 -7.65 10.68 3.28
CA PRO A 90 -6.94 9.49 3.73
C PRO A 90 -5.43 9.76 3.85
N GLN A 91 -4.82 9.36 4.97
CA GLN A 91 -3.38 9.50 5.24
C GLN A 91 -2.79 8.16 5.70
N PRO A 92 -2.71 7.15 4.82
CA PRO A 92 -2.15 5.86 5.19
C PRO A 92 -0.64 5.97 5.47
N ASP A 93 -0.16 5.26 6.48
CA ASP A 93 1.27 5.10 6.72
C ASP A 93 1.86 4.03 5.79
N TYR A 94 2.17 4.43 4.56
CA TYR A 94 2.78 3.55 3.56
C TYR A 94 4.09 2.93 4.04
N ARG A 95 4.87 3.63 4.88
CA ARG A 95 6.15 3.11 5.35
C ARG A 95 5.94 1.94 6.29
N HIS A 96 4.97 2.05 7.21
CA HIS A 96 4.57 0.97 8.09
C HIS A 96 3.99 -0.22 7.31
N LEU A 97 3.04 0.03 6.39
CA LEU A 97 2.44 -1.01 5.56
C LEU A 97 3.48 -1.85 4.80
N HIS A 98 4.44 -1.19 4.15
CA HIS A 98 5.52 -1.88 3.44
C HIS A 98 6.54 -2.56 4.38
N ASP A 99 6.73 -2.05 5.60
CA ASP A 99 7.59 -2.70 6.59
C ASP A 99 7.00 -4.05 7.04
N VAL A 100 5.69 -4.07 7.34
CA VAL A 100 4.96 -5.30 7.66
C VAL A 100 4.96 -6.24 6.45
N ALA A 101 4.81 -5.72 5.23
CA ALA A 101 4.84 -6.54 4.02
C ALA A 101 6.18 -7.23 3.82
N ARG A 102 7.30 -6.53 4.05
CA ARG A 102 8.65 -7.13 4.00
C ARG A 102 8.78 -8.29 4.98
N HIS A 103 8.31 -8.12 6.21
CA HIS A 103 8.35 -9.17 7.21
C HIS A 103 7.42 -10.34 6.87
N ALA A 104 6.22 -10.08 6.34
CA ALA A 104 5.28 -11.12 5.89
C ALA A 104 5.85 -11.98 4.75
N ILE A 105 6.57 -11.35 3.82
CA ILE A 105 7.29 -12.04 2.74
C ILE A 105 8.36 -12.95 3.32
N HIS A 106 9.22 -12.43 4.21
CA HIS A 106 10.30 -13.22 4.79
C HIS A 106 9.80 -14.42 5.65
N VAL A 107 8.71 -14.25 6.41
CA VAL A 107 8.08 -15.38 7.13
C VAL A 107 7.55 -16.43 6.15
N SER A 108 6.94 -16.02 5.04
CA SER A 108 6.43 -16.95 4.03
C SER A 108 7.55 -17.72 3.35
N GLU A 109 8.60 -17.02 2.92
CA GLU A 109 9.81 -17.62 2.35
C GLU A 109 10.44 -18.64 3.32
N SER A 110 10.58 -18.28 4.60
CA SER A 110 11.14 -19.19 5.61
C SER A 110 10.28 -20.45 5.80
N LEU A 111 8.97 -20.35 5.65
CA LEU A 111 8.04 -21.49 5.72
C LEU A 111 8.08 -22.36 4.46
N ASP A 112 8.29 -21.76 3.29
CA ASP A 112 8.53 -22.50 2.04
C ASP A 112 9.79 -23.36 2.17
N VAL A 113 10.92 -22.77 2.58
CA VAL A 113 12.18 -23.48 2.82
C VAL A 113 12.03 -24.57 3.89
N ALA A 114 11.31 -24.28 4.99
CA ALA A 114 11.06 -25.25 6.04
C ALA A 114 10.21 -26.44 5.53
N THR A 115 9.23 -26.18 4.67
CA THR A 115 8.41 -27.24 4.06
C THR A 115 9.27 -28.16 3.21
N GLU A 116 10.07 -27.60 2.30
CA GLU A 116 10.96 -28.36 1.41
C GLU A 116 12.00 -29.16 2.22
N THR A 117 12.57 -28.54 3.26
CA THR A 117 13.53 -29.20 4.15
C THR A 117 12.90 -30.39 4.87
N MET A 118 11.68 -30.24 5.40
CA MET A 118 10.97 -31.34 6.06
C MET A 118 10.61 -32.47 5.10
N GLU A 119 10.24 -32.16 3.86
CA GLU A 119 10.02 -33.17 2.82
C GLU A 119 11.30 -33.94 2.51
N GLY A 120 12.44 -33.24 2.38
CA GLY A 120 13.75 -33.88 2.23
C GLY A 120 14.10 -34.80 3.40
N ILE A 121 13.89 -34.35 4.64
CA ILE A 121 14.13 -35.16 5.85
C ILE A 121 13.26 -36.42 5.85
N LEU A 122 11.97 -36.30 5.53
CA LEU A 122 11.05 -37.45 5.46
C LEU A 122 11.49 -38.47 4.40
N VAL A 123 11.85 -38.02 3.20
CA VAL A 123 12.34 -38.91 2.13
C VAL A 123 13.61 -39.65 2.57
N GLN A 124 14.54 -38.96 3.23
CA GLN A 124 15.76 -39.62 3.74
C GLN A 124 15.44 -40.59 4.89
N HIS A 125 14.44 -40.30 5.71
CA HIS A 125 13.99 -41.21 6.76
C HIS A 125 13.33 -42.47 6.17
N ASP A 126 12.48 -42.33 5.14
CA ASP A 126 11.90 -43.48 4.43
C ASP A 126 12.99 -44.37 3.79
N ASN A 127 14.02 -43.74 3.20
CA ASN A 127 15.18 -44.48 2.69
C ASN A 127 15.93 -45.22 3.80
N PHE A 128 16.06 -44.62 4.99
CA PHE A 128 16.68 -45.26 6.14
C PHE A 128 15.87 -46.45 6.66
N LEU A 129 14.53 -46.32 6.72
CA LEU A 129 13.64 -47.39 7.19
C LEU A 129 13.52 -48.55 6.18
N SER A 130 13.69 -48.29 4.88
CA SER A 130 13.62 -49.31 3.83
C SER A 130 14.93 -50.07 3.61
N GLN A 131 16.08 -49.49 3.99
CA GLN A 131 17.39 -50.13 3.88
C GLN A 131 17.71 -50.90 5.16
N ASN A 132 17.89 -52.22 5.07
CA ASN A 132 18.36 -53.04 6.20
C ASN A 132 19.87 -52.82 6.44
N PHE A 133 20.22 -51.83 7.26
CA PHE A 133 21.62 -51.62 7.62
C PHE A 133 22.11 -52.67 8.63
N PRO A 134 23.35 -53.17 8.52
CA PRO A 134 23.90 -54.19 9.44
C PRO A 134 23.90 -53.78 10.92
N PHE A 135 23.87 -52.47 11.18
CA PHE A 135 23.89 -51.87 12.52
C PHE A 135 22.50 -51.41 13.01
N GLN A 136 21.45 -51.68 12.23
CA GLN A 136 20.07 -51.29 12.49
C GLN A 136 19.41 -52.29 13.44
N ALA A 137 19.86 -52.29 14.70
CA ALA A 137 19.05 -52.80 15.80
C ALA A 137 18.24 -51.63 16.39
N THR A 138 17.48 -50.96 15.51
CA THR A 138 16.50 -49.93 15.86
C THR A 138 15.25 -50.60 16.40
N ASN A 139 14.68 -50.01 17.44
CA ASN A 139 13.35 -50.39 17.90
C ASN A 139 12.33 -49.88 16.86
N THR A 140 11.68 -50.79 16.15
CA THR A 140 10.71 -50.46 15.08
C THR A 140 9.64 -49.49 15.54
N ASP A 141 9.13 -49.65 16.77
CA ASP A 141 8.09 -48.79 17.33
C ASP A 141 8.62 -47.36 17.57
N ALA A 142 9.88 -47.23 17.99
CA ALA A 142 10.51 -45.93 18.20
C ALA A 142 10.76 -45.20 16.88
N SER A 143 11.26 -45.90 15.85
CA SER A 143 11.45 -45.37 14.50
C SER A 143 10.13 -44.94 13.85
N GLU A 144 9.07 -45.74 14.01
CA GLU A 144 7.74 -45.36 13.52
C GLU A 144 7.19 -44.13 14.26
N SER A 145 7.39 -44.04 15.57
CA SER A 145 7.02 -42.86 16.36
C SER A 145 7.73 -41.59 15.88
N ILE A 146 9.05 -41.68 15.63
CA ILE A 146 9.85 -40.58 15.06
C ILE A 146 9.31 -40.17 13.69
N HIS A 147 9.00 -41.15 12.84
CA HIS A 147 8.45 -40.88 11.51
C HIS A 147 7.11 -40.14 11.58
N ARG A 148 6.19 -40.60 12.42
CA ARG A 148 4.89 -39.96 12.65
C ARG A 148 5.04 -38.54 13.19
N GLN A 149 6.00 -38.30 14.09
CA GLN A 149 6.29 -36.95 14.60
C GLN A 149 6.80 -36.02 13.50
N LEU A 150 7.69 -36.49 12.62
CA LEU A 150 8.18 -35.70 11.48
C LEU A 150 7.05 -35.37 10.50
N LEU A 151 6.17 -36.33 10.20
CA LEU A 151 4.98 -36.09 9.38
C LEU A 151 4.06 -35.05 9.99
N PHE A 152 3.83 -35.13 11.31
CA PHE A 152 3.04 -34.14 12.04
C PHE A 152 3.65 -32.74 11.93
N CYS A 153 4.95 -32.59 12.18
CA CYS A 153 5.64 -31.31 12.04
C CYS A 153 5.57 -30.77 10.60
N LYS A 154 5.74 -31.62 9.59
CA LYS A 154 5.59 -31.23 8.17
C LYS A 154 4.20 -30.71 7.86
N ALA A 155 3.15 -31.39 8.33
CA ALA A 155 1.78 -30.96 8.15
C ALA A 155 1.52 -29.60 8.83
N MET A 156 2.02 -29.42 10.06
CA MET A 156 1.91 -28.15 10.79
C MET A 156 2.60 -27.00 10.05
N ILE A 157 3.83 -27.19 9.59
CA ILE A 157 4.56 -26.18 8.80
C ILE A 157 3.80 -25.85 7.51
N SER A 158 3.25 -26.85 6.80
CA SER A 158 2.44 -26.60 5.61
C SER A 158 1.19 -25.77 5.92
N ASN A 159 0.51 -26.06 7.03
CA ASN A 159 -0.66 -25.29 7.47
C ASN A 159 -0.29 -23.83 7.82
N LEU A 160 0.86 -23.62 8.47
CA LEU A 160 1.39 -22.29 8.76
C LEU A 160 1.76 -21.53 7.49
N ARG A 161 2.32 -22.22 6.49
CA ARG A 161 2.63 -21.65 5.16
C ARG A 161 1.37 -21.16 4.45
N HIS A 162 0.30 -21.95 4.44
CA HIS A 162 -0.98 -21.50 3.88
C HIS A 162 -1.51 -20.26 4.60
N ARG A 163 -1.39 -20.20 5.93
CA ARG A 163 -1.76 -19.01 6.71
C ARG A 163 -0.89 -17.80 6.40
N SER A 164 0.42 -17.98 6.25
CA SER A 164 1.33 -16.86 5.95
C SER A 164 1.03 -16.27 4.58
N VAL A 165 0.75 -17.10 3.58
CA VAL A 165 0.32 -16.67 2.24
C VAL A 165 -0.98 -15.89 2.31
N ALA A 166 -2.00 -16.39 3.02
CA ALA A 166 -3.27 -15.68 3.19
C ALA A 166 -3.10 -14.33 3.91
N ASN A 167 -2.24 -14.25 4.94
CA ASN A 167 -1.93 -12.98 5.60
C ASN A 167 -1.23 -11.99 4.67
N ARG A 168 -0.32 -12.46 3.81
CA ARG A 168 0.37 -11.64 2.81
C ARG A 168 -0.63 -11.08 1.79
N GLU A 169 -1.56 -11.89 1.29
CA GLU A 169 -2.59 -11.45 0.34
C GLU A 169 -3.54 -10.42 0.95
N ARG A 170 -3.97 -10.63 2.20
CA ARG A 170 -4.78 -9.64 2.93
C ARG A 170 -4.06 -8.31 3.08
N LEU A 171 -2.77 -8.34 3.44
CA LEU A 171 -1.97 -7.12 3.55
C LEU A 171 -1.80 -6.41 2.20
N GLN A 172 -1.62 -7.15 1.11
CA GLN A 172 -1.56 -6.58 -0.24
C GLN A 172 -2.87 -5.90 -0.62
N ASN A 173 -4.01 -6.50 -0.28
CA ASN A 173 -5.33 -5.89 -0.51
C ASN A 173 -5.49 -4.59 0.27
N GLU A 174 -5.06 -4.53 1.53
CA GLU A 174 -5.09 -3.30 2.34
C GLU A 174 -4.17 -2.21 1.78
N ILE A 175 -2.97 -2.56 1.31
CA ILE A 175 -2.07 -1.62 0.64
C ILE A 175 -2.73 -1.04 -0.62
N GLN A 176 -3.33 -1.89 -1.45
CA GLN A 176 -4.02 -1.44 -2.66
C GLN A 176 -5.22 -0.55 -2.32
N LEU A 177 -5.99 -0.90 -1.29
CA LEU A 177 -7.11 -0.11 -0.80
C LEU A 177 -6.65 1.28 -0.34
N ALA A 178 -5.52 1.36 0.37
CA ALA A 178 -4.94 2.62 0.81
C ALA A 178 -4.59 3.56 -0.37
N PHE A 179 -3.90 3.04 -1.39
CA PHE A 179 -3.58 3.81 -2.60
C PHE A 179 -4.85 4.26 -3.35
N ASN A 180 -5.79 3.34 -3.56
CA ASN A 180 -7.03 3.64 -4.27
C ASN A 180 -7.87 4.68 -3.52
N SER A 181 -7.90 4.61 -2.19
CA SER A 181 -8.64 5.57 -1.37
C SER A 181 -8.07 6.99 -1.49
N VAL A 182 -6.74 7.15 -1.50
CA VAL A 182 -6.10 8.46 -1.70
C VAL A 182 -6.37 8.98 -3.11
N ALA A 183 -6.19 8.12 -4.12
CA ALA A 183 -6.44 8.49 -5.52
C ALA A 183 -7.91 8.91 -5.74
N GLN A 184 -8.87 8.19 -5.16
CA GLN A 184 -10.29 8.53 -5.25
C GLN A 184 -10.60 9.86 -4.57
N TYR A 185 -9.99 10.14 -3.41
CA TYR A 185 -10.14 11.42 -2.72
C TYR A 185 -9.60 12.58 -3.56
N ASP A 186 -8.36 12.47 -4.05
CA ASP A 186 -7.71 13.52 -4.84
C ASP A 186 -8.42 13.75 -6.20
N ALA A 187 -8.96 12.69 -6.81
CA ALA A 187 -9.82 12.80 -7.99
C ALA A 187 -11.11 13.58 -7.67
N GLY A 188 -11.76 13.30 -6.53
CA GLY A 188 -12.93 14.02 -6.07
C GLY A 188 -12.66 15.52 -5.84
N ILE A 189 -11.52 15.86 -5.23
CA ILE A 189 -11.07 17.25 -5.08
C ILE A 189 -10.82 17.90 -6.43
N SER A 190 -10.15 17.21 -7.36
CA SER A 190 -9.87 17.74 -8.69
C SER A 190 -11.15 18.06 -9.48
N VAL A 191 -12.19 17.21 -9.37
CA VAL A 191 -13.51 17.49 -9.95
C VAL A 191 -14.15 18.73 -9.33
N GLN A 192 -14.05 18.91 -8.00
CA GLN A 192 -14.57 20.10 -7.34
C GLN A 192 -13.83 21.38 -7.77
N ILE A 193 -12.51 21.32 -7.88
CA ILE A 193 -11.69 22.42 -8.41
C ILE A 193 -12.09 22.74 -9.84
N GLY A 194 -12.23 21.72 -10.70
CA GLY A 194 -12.67 21.91 -12.09
C GLY A 194 -14.04 22.56 -12.19
N ARG A 195 -14.99 22.17 -11.33
CA ARG A 195 -16.32 22.79 -11.26
C ARG A 195 -16.26 24.24 -10.76
N ALA A 196 -15.47 24.52 -9.73
CA ALA A 196 -15.27 25.88 -9.23
C ALA A 196 -14.66 26.77 -10.32
N ALA A 197 -13.61 26.30 -11.00
CA ALA A 197 -12.98 27.00 -12.11
C ALA A 197 -13.95 27.23 -13.29
N GLN A 198 -14.86 26.27 -13.57
CA GLN A 198 -15.89 26.44 -14.60
C GLN A 198 -16.89 27.55 -14.22
N LEU A 199 -17.33 27.60 -12.96
CA LEU A 199 -18.23 28.65 -12.47
C LEU A 199 -17.54 30.02 -12.49
N ASP A 200 -16.28 30.08 -12.04
CA ASP A 200 -15.47 31.30 -12.11
C ASP A 200 -15.26 31.75 -13.56
N GLY A 201 -15.02 30.80 -14.48
CA GLY A 201 -14.91 31.08 -15.91
C GLY A 201 -16.22 31.61 -16.51
N ALA A 202 -17.38 31.12 -16.06
CA ALA A 202 -18.67 31.66 -16.48
C ALA A 202 -18.88 33.09 -15.95
N ALA A 203 -18.57 33.35 -14.68
CA ALA A 203 -18.64 34.69 -14.10
C ALA A 203 -17.69 35.67 -14.83
N MET A 204 -16.47 35.24 -15.14
CA MET A 204 -15.50 36.04 -15.89
C MET A 204 -16.00 36.37 -17.31
N LYS A 205 -16.67 35.43 -17.99
CA LYS A 205 -17.32 35.70 -19.28
C LYS A 205 -18.41 36.77 -19.15
N THR A 206 -19.21 36.74 -18.09
CA THR A 206 -20.24 37.78 -17.83
C THR A 206 -19.61 39.15 -17.59
N VAL A 207 -18.55 39.23 -16.78
CA VAL A 207 -17.83 40.50 -16.54
C VAL A 207 -17.23 41.02 -17.85
N ALA A 208 -16.55 40.16 -18.61
CA ALA A 208 -15.99 40.52 -19.91
C ALA A 208 -17.08 41.06 -20.85
N PHE A 209 -18.23 40.40 -20.92
CA PHE A 209 -19.37 40.87 -21.71
C PHE A 209 -19.82 42.27 -21.29
N LEU A 210 -20.03 42.52 -19.99
CA LEU A 210 -20.40 43.84 -19.46
C LEU A 210 -19.35 44.90 -19.81
N THR A 211 -18.06 44.59 -19.68
CA THR A 211 -16.99 45.54 -20.06
C THR A 211 -17.00 45.86 -21.55
N ILE A 212 -17.21 44.88 -22.43
CA ILE A 212 -17.28 45.10 -23.88
C ILE A 212 -18.49 45.96 -24.24
N THR A 213 -19.62 45.81 -23.53
CA THR A 213 -20.83 46.61 -23.75
C THR A 213 -20.71 48.04 -23.24
N PHE A 214 -20.22 48.24 -22.02
CA PHE A 214 -20.28 49.55 -21.35
C PHE A 214 -19.03 50.41 -21.50
N LEU A 215 -17.84 49.81 -21.66
CA LEU A 215 -16.57 50.56 -21.68
C LEU A 215 -16.46 51.54 -22.86
N PRO A 216 -16.85 51.19 -24.11
CA PRO A 216 -16.77 52.13 -25.24
C PRO A 216 -17.71 53.33 -25.06
N ALA A 217 -18.95 53.07 -24.63
CA ALA A 217 -19.95 54.10 -24.38
C ALA A 217 -19.54 55.02 -23.21
N THR A 218 -19.00 54.45 -22.13
CA THR A 218 -18.52 55.22 -20.96
C THR A 218 -17.32 56.09 -21.32
N PHE A 219 -16.37 55.57 -22.12
CA PHE A 219 -15.23 56.34 -22.60
C PHE A 219 -15.67 57.55 -23.45
N LEU A 220 -16.57 57.32 -24.41
CA LEU A 220 -17.10 58.40 -25.24
C LEU A 220 -17.92 59.40 -24.43
N SER A 221 -18.71 58.94 -23.45
CA SER A 221 -19.42 59.81 -22.53
C SER A 221 -18.46 60.72 -21.78
N ALA A 222 -17.35 60.20 -21.23
CA ALA A 222 -16.35 61.02 -20.54
C ALA A 222 -15.68 62.06 -21.46
N VAL A 223 -15.29 61.67 -22.69
CA VAL A 223 -14.68 62.59 -23.66
C VAL A 223 -15.64 63.72 -24.05
N PHE A 224 -16.92 63.40 -24.21
CA PHE A 224 -17.92 64.34 -24.70
C PHE A 224 -18.66 65.11 -23.58
N SER A 225 -18.61 64.65 -22.33
CA SER A 225 -19.34 65.24 -21.20
C SER A 225 -18.95 66.70 -20.95
N MET A 226 -17.70 67.10 -21.20
CA MET A 226 -17.26 68.48 -21.00
C MET A 226 -17.69 69.44 -22.12
N SER A 227 -18.12 68.91 -23.27
CA SER A 227 -18.41 69.72 -24.47
C SER A 227 -19.90 69.94 -24.72
N PHE A 228 -20.78 69.24 -23.99
CA PHE A 228 -22.23 69.23 -24.26
C PHE A 228 -23.10 69.88 -23.17
N PHE A 229 -22.56 70.16 -21.99
CA PHE A 229 -23.25 70.88 -20.92
C PHE A 229 -22.71 72.31 -20.82
N ASP A 230 -23.56 73.29 -21.06
CA ASP A 230 -23.25 74.72 -20.90
C ASP A 230 -23.95 75.22 -19.63
N PHE A 231 -23.17 75.59 -18.61
CA PHE A 231 -23.69 76.04 -17.32
C PHE A 231 -23.60 77.57 -17.24
N GLU A 232 -24.67 78.27 -17.61
CA GLU A 232 -24.80 79.71 -17.37
C GLU A 232 -25.28 79.97 -15.94
N ALA A 233 -24.49 80.71 -15.15
CA ALA A 233 -24.72 80.93 -13.72
C ALA A 233 -25.90 81.87 -13.37
N ASP A 234 -26.53 82.51 -14.37
CA ASP A 234 -27.53 83.57 -14.19
C ASP A 234 -28.96 83.17 -14.62
N SER A 235 -29.16 81.93 -15.08
CA SER A 235 -30.49 81.42 -15.43
C SER A 235 -30.81 80.13 -14.69
N ASP A 236 -32.01 80.06 -14.12
CA ASP A 236 -32.52 78.90 -13.37
C ASP A 236 -32.90 77.71 -14.28
N SER A 237 -32.29 77.59 -15.47
CA SER A 237 -32.65 76.60 -16.49
C SER A 237 -31.46 75.74 -16.92
N TRP A 238 -31.57 74.44 -16.67
CA TRP A 238 -30.67 73.43 -17.24
C TRP A 238 -30.85 73.36 -18.76
N SER A 239 -29.88 73.85 -19.54
CA SER A 239 -29.89 73.75 -21.01
C SER A 239 -28.98 72.63 -21.51
N VAL A 240 -29.51 71.76 -22.37
CA VAL A 240 -28.77 70.65 -23.00
C VAL A 240 -28.42 71.03 -24.43
N SER A 241 -27.16 70.85 -24.85
CA SER A 241 -26.72 71.17 -26.22
C SER A 241 -27.49 70.37 -27.29
N SER A 242 -27.92 71.05 -28.36
CA SER A 242 -28.60 70.42 -29.51
C SER A 242 -27.74 69.40 -30.28
N LYS A 243 -26.44 69.33 -30.00
CA LYS A 243 -25.47 68.43 -30.65
C LYS A 243 -25.32 67.07 -29.96
N LEU A 244 -26.14 66.77 -28.95
CA LEU A 244 -26.11 65.50 -28.21
C LEU A 244 -26.26 64.25 -29.11
N TRP A 245 -26.86 64.39 -30.30
CA TRP A 245 -26.94 63.32 -31.30
C TRP A 245 -25.58 62.79 -31.77
N ILE A 246 -24.53 63.61 -31.75
CA ILE A 246 -23.15 63.20 -32.13
C ILE A 246 -22.62 62.10 -31.21
N TYR A 247 -22.97 62.13 -29.92
CA TYR A 247 -22.60 61.05 -28.98
C TYR A 247 -23.14 59.70 -29.47
N TRP A 248 -24.42 59.62 -29.82
CA TRP A 248 -25.04 58.38 -30.31
C TRP A 248 -24.46 57.91 -31.64
N ALA A 249 -24.11 58.85 -32.53
CA ALA A 249 -23.49 58.55 -33.82
C ALA A 249 -22.11 57.87 -33.68
N PHE A 250 -21.35 58.13 -32.61
CA PHE A 250 -20.07 57.47 -32.36
C PHE A 250 -20.17 56.29 -31.40
N ALA A 251 -21.02 56.37 -30.36
CA ALA A 251 -21.15 55.34 -29.33
C ALA A 251 -21.73 54.02 -29.85
N ILE A 252 -22.74 54.07 -30.72
CA ILE A 252 -23.37 52.85 -31.26
C ILE A 252 -22.37 52.08 -32.17
N PRO A 253 -21.70 52.72 -33.16
CA PRO A 253 -20.76 52.00 -34.02
C PRO A 253 -19.55 51.45 -33.28
N THR A 254 -18.98 52.18 -32.32
CA THR A 254 -17.81 51.69 -31.55
C THR A 254 -18.19 50.48 -30.69
N THR A 255 -19.35 50.52 -30.03
CA THR A 255 -19.84 49.39 -29.22
C THR A 255 -20.11 48.15 -30.08
N LEU A 256 -20.73 48.34 -31.26
CA LEU A 256 -20.93 47.27 -32.24
C LEU A 256 -19.60 46.72 -32.78
N ALA A 257 -18.62 47.58 -33.04
CA ALA A 257 -17.29 47.18 -33.50
C ALA A 257 -16.56 46.34 -32.45
N THR A 258 -16.56 46.74 -31.17
CA THR A 258 -15.94 45.97 -30.09
C THR A 258 -16.64 44.63 -29.87
N PHE A 259 -17.98 44.59 -29.94
CA PHE A 259 -18.73 43.33 -29.85
C PHE A 259 -18.44 42.40 -31.03
N GLY A 260 -18.41 42.95 -32.25
CA GLY A 260 -18.08 42.22 -33.47
C GLY A 260 -16.67 41.64 -33.43
N LEU A 261 -15.68 42.41 -32.94
CA LEU A 261 -14.31 41.95 -32.78
C LEU A 261 -14.21 40.76 -31.82
N TRP A 262 -14.92 40.83 -30.68
CA TRP A 262 -14.96 39.75 -29.70
C TRP A 262 -15.60 38.48 -30.27
N HIS A 263 -16.73 38.61 -30.97
CA HIS A 263 -17.39 37.48 -31.61
C HIS A 263 -16.51 36.84 -32.70
N PHE A 264 -15.81 37.64 -33.49
CA PHE A 264 -14.90 37.15 -34.54
C PHE A 264 -13.66 36.46 -33.93
N TRP A 265 -13.13 37.00 -32.84
CA TRP A 265 -12.02 36.40 -32.09
C TRP A 265 -12.37 35.02 -31.54
N HIS A 266 -13.55 34.85 -30.94
CA HIS A 266 -14.01 33.55 -30.46
C HIS A 266 -14.23 32.51 -31.57
N LYS A 267 -14.55 32.95 -32.79
CA LYS A 267 -14.64 32.06 -33.97
C LYS A 267 -13.27 31.65 -34.51
N ILE A 268 -12.28 32.54 -34.48
CA ILE A 268 -10.92 32.26 -34.97
C ILE A 268 -10.13 31.41 -33.97
N PHE A 269 -10.34 31.61 -32.67
CA PHE A 269 -9.72 30.84 -31.58
C PHE A 269 -10.78 30.10 -30.77
N PRO A 270 -11.34 28.99 -31.30
CA PRO A 270 -12.29 28.20 -30.56
C PRO A 270 -11.62 27.60 -29.31
N PRO A 271 -12.23 27.67 -28.12
CA PRO A 271 -11.69 27.02 -26.94
C PRO A 271 -11.68 25.50 -27.15
N THR A 272 -10.51 24.88 -27.01
CA THR A 272 -10.37 23.43 -26.95
C THR A 272 -11.01 22.93 -25.66
N TYR A 273 -12.17 22.30 -25.76
CA TYR A 273 -12.77 21.57 -24.64
C TYR A 273 -11.91 20.33 -24.37
N VAL A 274 -11.17 20.34 -23.27
CA VAL A 274 -10.53 19.13 -22.74
C VAL A 274 -11.58 18.43 -21.89
N GLY A 275 -12.22 17.42 -22.49
CA GLY A 275 -13.06 16.44 -21.83
C GLY A 275 -12.26 15.17 -21.57
#